data_AF-A0A2K6F4L7-F1
#
_entry.id   AF-A0A2K6F4L7-F1
#
_cell.length_a   1.000
_cell.length_b   1.000
_cell.length_c   1.000
_cell.angle_alpha   90.00
_cell.angle_beta   90.00
_cell.angle_gamma   90.00
#
_symmetry.space_group_name_H-M   'P 1'
#
loop_
_entity.id
_entity.type
_entity.pdbx_description
1 polymer ?
#
loop_
_entity_poly.entity_id
_entity_poly.type
_entity_poly.pdbx_seq_one_letter_code
_entity_poly.pdbx_strand_id
1 'polypeptide(L)'
;MKLVRVFLLLLCFYLSFCKPTLTSDTSQEEDLVEAKCLAKKYTHLSCNKVFCQPWQKCVEGTCVCKLPYQCPKNGTAVCATNGRSYPTYCQLKSLECLHPGTKFLNNGICKAEGKFSVSLYGNTNSEGIVEVKLVDQDTKMFICESSWS
;
A
#
# COMPACT_ATOMS: atom_id res chain seq x y z
N MET A 1 72.06 20.89 10.21
CA MET A 1 70.94 21.86 10.28
C MET A 1 69.94 21.82 9.11
N LYS A 2 70.24 21.19 7.95
CA LYS A 2 69.27 21.06 6.85
C LYS A 2 68.27 19.90 7.03
N LEU A 3 68.73 18.77 7.57
CA LEU A 3 67.88 17.57 7.79
C LEU A 3 66.75 17.81 8.81
N VAL A 4 67.04 18.57 9.88
CA VAL A 4 66.07 18.91 10.93
C VAL A 4 64.96 19.85 10.41
N ARG A 5 65.29 20.78 9.51
CA ARG A 5 64.29 21.66 8.87
C ARG A 5 63.39 20.90 7.89
N VAL A 6 63.93 19.90 7.19
CA VAL A 6 63.14 19.04 6.29
C VAL A 6 62.17 18.17 7.09
N PHE A 7 62.61 17.60 8.22
CA PHE A 7 61.74 16.85 9.13
C PHE A 7 60.63 17.73 9.75
N LEU A 8 60.96 18.95 10.15
CA LEU A 8 59.97 19.92 10.66
C LEU A 8 58.94 20.30 9.59
N LEU A 9 59.36 20.53 8.33
CA LEU A 9 58.45 20.86 7.24
C LEU A 9 57.54 19.68 6.87
N LEU A 10 58.05 18.45 6.89
CA LEU A 10 57.26 17.23 6.71
C LEU A 10 56.23 17.03 7.83
N LEU A 11 56.64 17.23 9.10
CA LEU A 11 55.73 17.16 10.25
C LEU A 11 54.61 18.22 10.18
N CYS A 12 54.91 19.45 9.74
CA CYS A 12 53.90 20.49 9.52
C CYS A 12 52.95 20.15 8.35
N PHE A 13 53.45 19.51 7.29
CA PHE A 13 52.61 19.02 6.19
C PHE A 13 51.67 17.89 6.66
N TYR A 14 52.17 16.93 7.45
CA TYR A 14 51.34 15.86 8.02
C TYR A 14 50.26 16.40 8.97
N LEU A 15 50.57 17.42 9.78
CA LEU A 15 49.62 18.07 10.68
C LEU A 15 48.58 18.93 9.94
N SER A 16 48.88 19.40 8.73
CA SER A 16 47.94 20.19 7.91
C SER A 16 47.00 19.31 7.05
N PHE A 17 47.43 18.09 6.71
CA PHE A 17 46.63 17.13 5.91
C PHE A 17 45.81 16.15 6.77
N CYS A 18 46.08 16.06 8.06
CA CYS A 18 45.22 15.33 8.98
C CYS A 18 44.10 16.28 9.45
N LYS A 19 43.08 16.49 8.60
CA LYS A 19 41.77 16.85 9.14
C LYS A 19 41.37 15.66 10.01
N PRO A 20 41.24 15.79 11.35
CA PRO A 20 40.50 14.79 12.07
C PRO A 20 39.12 14.79 11.43
N THR A 21 38.74 13.67 10.83
CA THR A 21 37.33 13.36 10.65
C THR A 21 36.80 13.34 12.06
N LEU A 22 36.34 14.50 12.54
CA LEU A 22 35.56 14.61 13.74
C LEU A 22 34.40 13.67 13.44
N THR A 23 34.43 12.48 14.05
CA THR A 23 33.25 11.65 14.21
C THR A 23 32.28 12.57 14.92
N SER A 24 31.47 13.23 14.12
CA SER A 24 30.36 13.96 14.61
C SER A 24 29.50 12.91 15.29
N ASP A 25 29.52 12.92 16.61
CA ASP A 25 28.39 12.56 17.44
C ASP A 25 27.22 13.47 17.02
N THR A 26 26.73 13.28 15.80
CA THR A 26 25.39 13.68 15.40
C THR A 26 24.57 12.51 15.85
N SER A 27 23.85 12.70 16.95
CA SER A 27 22.55 12.09 17.20
C SER A 27 21.94 11.65 15.87
N GLN A 28 22.00 10.35 15.57
CA GLN A 28 21.40 9.77 14.38
C GLN A 28 19.89 9.97 14.54
N GLU A 29 19.40 11.12 14.11
CA GLU A 29 18.03 11.25 13.65
C GLU A 29 17.95 10.25 12.48
N GLU A 30 17.35 9.10 12.77
CA GLU A 30 17.31 7.97 11.85
C GLU A 30 16.64 8.42 10.55
N ASP A 31 17.42 8.58 9.48
CA ASP A 31 16.87 8.81 8.15
C ASP A 31 16.26 7.50 7.64
N LEU A 32 15.04 7.21 8.11
CA LEU A 32 14.28 5.99 7.83
C LEU A 32 13.82 5.91 6.37
N VAL A 33 13.98 6.97 5.56
CA VAL A 33 13.39 7.10 4.22
C VAL A 33 14.45 7.38 3.15
N GLU A 34 14.62 6.45 2.22
CA GLU A 34 15.62 6.61 1.15
C GLU A 34 15.13 7.50 0.00
N ALA A 35 15.78 8.66 -0.21
CA ALA A 35 15.44 9.61 -1.29
C ALA A 35 15.42 9.00 -2.72
N LYS A 36 16.29 8.02 -3.00
CA LYS A 36 16.36 7.34 -4.30
C LYS A 36 15.09 6.55 -4.61
N CYS A 37 14.47 5.92 -3.60
CA CYS A 37 13.25 5.14 -3.79
C CYS A 37 12.01 6.04 -3.89
N LEU A 38 12.00 7.18 -3.19
CA LEU A 38 10.95 8.20 -3.29
C LEU A 38 10.84 8.72 -4.73
N ALA A 39 11.98 8.94 -5.40
CA ALA A 39 12.00 9.36 -6.80
C ALA A 39 11.32 8.34 -7.74
N LYS A 40 11.23 7.06 -7.34
CA LYS A 40 10.56 6.00 -8.11
C LYS A 40 9.06 5.90 -7.82
N LYS A 41 8.55 6.54 -6.77
CA LYS A 41 7.12 6.58 -6.39
C LYS A 41 6.48 5.18 -6.36
N TYR A 42 7.14 4.22 -5.70
CA TYR A 42 6.60 2.87 -5.57
C TYR A 42 5.25 2.89 -4.86
N THR A 43 4.34 2.02 -5.30
CA THR A 43 3.00 1.85 -4.72
C THR A 43 2.72 0.38 -4.46
N HIS A 44 1.51 0.05 -4.00
CA HIS A 44 1.04 -1.34 -3.90
C HIS A 44 1.03 -2.10 -5.25
N LEU A 45 1.19 -1.40 -6.38
CA LEU A 45 1.31 -1.99 -7.72
C LEU A 45 2.77 -2.24 -8.14
N SER A 46 3.76 -1.93 -7.31
CA SER A 46 5.18 -2.08 -7.68
C SER A 46 5.71 -3.45 -7.24
N CYS A 47 5.78 -4.42 -8.16
CA CYS A 47 6.21 -5.79 -7.82
C CYS A 47 7.69 -5.95 -7.48
N ASN A 48 8.49 -4.90 -7.68
CA ASN A 48 9.87 -4.84 -7.20
C ASN A 48 9.96 -4.61 -5.67
N LYS A 49 8.83 -4.33 -5.00
CA LYS A 49 8.76 -4.03 -3.57
C LYS A 49 7.74 -4.88 -2.80
N VAL A 50 6.61 -5.23 -3.42
CA VAL A 50 5.54 -6.01 -2.78
C VAL A 50 5.00 -7.08 -3.73
N PHE A 51 4.44 -8.17 -3.20
CA PHE A 51 3.74 -9.14 -4.04
C PHE A 51 2.45 -8.55 -4.60
N CYS A 52 2.16 -8.86 -5.87
CA CYS A 52 0.89 -8.50 -6.48
C CYS A 52 -0.28 -9.25 -5.84
N GLN A 53 -1.48 -8.67 -5.93
CA GLN A 53 -2.71 -9.33 -5.49
C GLN A 53 -2.98 -10.61 -6.33
N PRO A 54 -3.73 -11.60 -5.81
CA PRO A 54 -3.97 -12.87 -6.50
C PRO A 54 -4.56 -12.72 -7.92
N TRP A 55 -5.40 -11.72 -8.13
CA TRP A 55 -6.03 -11.36 -9.41
C TRP A 55 -5.17 -10.46 -10.32
N GLN A 56 -3.89 -10.28 -9.99
CA GLN A 56 -2.90 -9.52 -10.76
C GLN A 56 -1.67 -10.39 -11.07
N LYS A 57 -0.88 -9.97 -12.07
CA LYS A 57 0.42 -10.54 -12.44
C LYS A 57 1.48 -9.44 -12.55
N CYS A 58 2.74 -9.76 -12.25
CA CYS A 58 3.85 -8.84 -12.41
C CYS A 58 4.31 -8.80 -13.87
N VAL A 59 4.31 -7.62 -14.48
CA VAL A 59 4.81 -7.35 -15.83
C VAL A 59 5.63 -6.08 -15.74
N GLU A 60 6.91 -6.14 -16.12
CA GLU A 60 7.82 -4.98 -16.13
C GLU A 60 7.86 -4.20 -14.80
N GLY A 61 7.91 -4.91 -13.67
CA GLY A 61 7.96 -4.27 -12.34
C GLY A 61 6.62 -3.68 -11.86
N THR A 62 5.54 -3.85 -12.62
CA THR A 62 4.19 -3.37 -12.29
C THR A 62 3.17 -4.52 -12.20
N CYS A 63 2.28 -4.46 -11.22
CA CYS A 63 1.16 -5.38 -11.07
C CYS A 63 0.02 -4.99 -12.01
N VAL A 64 -0.23 -5.84 -13.00
CA VAL A 64 -1.27 -5.65 -14.01
C VAL A 64 -2.38 -6.67 -13.79
N CYS A 65 -3.63 -6.28 -14.06
CA CYS A 65 -4.80 -7.14 -13.91
C CYS A 65 -4.66 -8.43 -14.74
N LYS A 66 -4.95 -9.58 -14.13
CA LYS A 66 -5.18 -10.83 -14.87
C LYS A 66 -6.56 -10.79 -15.52
N LEU A 67 -6.76 -11.59 -16.57
CA LEU A 67 -8.08 -11.86 -17.10
C LEU A 67 -8.83 -12.86 -16.21
N PRO A 68 -10.17 -12.78 -16.07
CA PRO A 68 -10.91 -13.60 -15.10
C PRO A 68 -10.68 -15.11 -15.28
N TYR A 69 -10.51 -15.60 -16.51
CA TYR A 69 -10.27 -17.02 -16.77
C TYR A 69 -8.88 -17.51 -16.32
N GLN A 70 -7.94 -16.59 -16.02
CA GLN A 70 -6.62 -16.92 -15.48
C GLN A 70 -6.62 -17.11 -13.95
N CYS A 71 -7.74 -16.79 -13.29
CA CYS A 71 -7.91 -17.08 -11.87
C CYS A 71 -8.12 -18.59 -11.65
N PRO A 72 -7.71 -19.12 -10.48
CA PRO A 72 -8.10 -20.46 -10.05
C PRO A 72 -9.63 -20.63 -10.05
N LYS A 73 -10.10 -21.78 -10.53
CA LYS A 73 -11.52 -22.12 -10.60
C LYS A 73 -12.11 -22.62 -9.28
N ASN A 74 -11.24 -23.01 -8.33
CA ASN A 74 -11.66 -23.44 -7.00
C ASN A 74 -11.97 -22.22 -6.14
N GLY A 75 -13.15 -22.21 -5.52
CA GLY A 75 -13.58 -21.15 -4.61
C GLY A 75 -15.09 -21.16 -4.38
N THR A 76 -15.56 -20.17 -3.63
CA THR A 76 -16.99 -19.94 -3.38
C THR A 76 -17.53 -18.84 -4.28
N ALA A 77 -18.80 -18.97 -4.67
CA ALA A 77 -19.50 -17.94 -5.41
C ALA A 77 -19.55 -16.62 -4.61
N VAL A 78 -19.53 -15.50 -5.33
CA VAL A 78 -19.64 -14.16 -4.74
C VAL A 78 -20.55 -13.27 -5.57
N CYS A 79 -21.13 -12.25 -4.93
CA CYS A 79 -21.98 -11.27 -5.58
C CYS A 79 -21.29 -9.90 -5.70
N ALA A 80 -21.54 -9.23 -6.81
CA ALA A 80 -21.08 -7.86 -7.05
C ALA A 80 -22.21 -6.84 -6.94
N THR A 81 -21.84 -5.55 -6.84
CA THR A 81 -22.77 -4.42 -6.70
C THR A 81 -23.71 -4.23 -7.89
N ASN A 82 -23.42 -4.83 -9.05
CA ASN A 82 -24.31 -4.82 -10.22
C ASN A 82 -25.31 -5.98 -10.24
N GLY A 83 -25.46 -6.73 -9.13
CA GLY A 83 -26.37 -7.87 -9.04
C GLY A 83 -25.91 -9.12 -9.79
N ARG A 84 -24.67 -9.13 -10.30
CA ARG A 84 -24.09 -10.29 -10.99
C ARG A 84 -23.32 -11.18 -10.03
N SER A 85 -23.57 -12.49 -10.10
CA SER A 85 -22.81 -13.50 -9.38
C SER A 85 -21.57 -13.94 -10.17
N TYR A 86 -20.47 -14.21 -9.48
CA TYR A 86 -19.22 -14.71 -10.03
C TYR A 86 -18.85 -16.05 -9.38
N PRO A 87 -18.26 -16.99 -10.14
CA PRO A 87 -17.87 -18.29 -9.61
C PRO A 87 -16.89 -18.24 -8.45
N THR A 88 -15.93 -17.30 -8.45
CA THR A 88 -14.97 -17.10 -7.36
C THR A 88 -14.68 -15.63 -7.09
N TYR A 89 -14.20 -15.32 -5.88
CA TYR A 89 -13.76 -13.98 -5.51
C TYR A 89 -12.65 -13.43 -6.42
N CYS A 90 -11.70 -14.28 -6.84
CA CYS A 90 -10.62 -13.86 -7.73
C CYS A 90 -11.16 -13.32 -9.07
N GLN A 91 -12.17 -13.98 -9.64
CA GLN A 91 -12.74 -13.59 -10.93
C GLN A 91 -13.46 -12.24 -10.84
N LEU A 92 -14.20 -12.01 -9.75
CA LEU A 92 -14.81 -10.72 -9.47
C LEU A 92 -13.75 -9.62 -9.37
N LYS A 93 -12.72 -9.80 -8.53
CA LYS A 93 -11.67 -8.79 -8.33
C LYS A 93 -10.81 -8.56 -9.58
N SER A 94 -10.58 -9.60 -10.37
CA SER A 94 -9.94 -9.50 -11.70
C SER A 94 -10.76 -8.62 -12.64
N LEU A 95 -12.07 -8.83 -12.70
CA LEU A 95 -12.95 -7.97 -13.52
C LEU A 95 -13.02 -6.54 -12.98
N GLU A 96 -13.12 -6.34 -11.67
CA GLU A 96 -13.11 -5.01 -11.04
C GLU A 96 -11.81 -4.25 -11.34
N CYS A 97 -10.67 -4.96 -11.38
CA CYS A 97 -9.37 -4.40 -11.75
C CYS A 97 -9.36 -3.91 -13.22
N LEU A 98 -9.97 -4.69 -14.14
CA LEU A 98 -10.07 -4.34 -15.56
C LEU A 98 -11.10 -3.24 -15.83
N HIS A 99 -12.23 -3.28 -15.11
CA HIS A 99 -13.37 -2.39 -15.26
C HIS A 99 -13.79 -1.86 -13.88
N PRO A 100 -13.20 -0.72 -13.47
CA PRO A 100 -13.50 -0.11 -12.18
C PRO A 100 -15.01 0.17 -12.02
N GLY A 101 -15.56 -0.14 -10.85
CA GLY A 101 -16.96 0.16 -10.49
C GLY A 101 -17.79 -1.06 -10.10
N THR A 102 -17.41 -2.26 -10.56
CA THR A 102 -18.06 -3.52 -10.14
C THR A 102 -17.46 -4.02 -8.83
N LYS A 103 -17.93 -3.48 -7.70
CA LYS A 103 -17.39 -3.78 -6.37
C LYS A 103 -17.99 -5.08 -5.82
N PHE A 104 -17.32 -5.64 -4.82
CA PHE A 104 -17.88 -6.74 -4.01
C PHE A 104 -19.10 -6.27 -3.21
N LEU A 105 -20.12 -7.14 -3.11
CA LEU A 105 -21.34 -6.89 -2.35
C LEU A 105 -21.48 -7.89 -1.19
N ASN A 106 -21.59 -9.19 -1.48
CA ASN A 106 -21.74 -10.23 -0.47
C ASN A 106 -21.10 -11.55 -0.91
N ASN A 107 -20.84 -12.41 0.08
CA ASN A 107 -20.44 -13.79 -0.16
C ASN A 107 -21.67 -14.61 -0.61
N GLY A 108 -21.44 -15.63 -1.45
CA GLY A 108 -22.49 -16.42 -2.06
C GLY A 108 -23.09 -15.78 -3.31
N ILE A 109 -24.18 -16.37 -3.79
CA ILE A 109 -24.94 -15.84 -4.93
C ILE A 109 -25.66 -14.53 -4.58
N CYS A 110 -25.97 -13.74 -5.60
CA CYS A 110 -26.74 -12.51 -5.42
C CYS A 110 -28.17 -12.80 -4.96
N LYS A 111 -28.66 -11.97 -4.02
CA LYS A 111 -30.04 -11.93 -3.57
C LYS A 111 -30.72 -10.70 -4.19
N ALA A 112 -32.02 -10.80 -4.49
CA ALA A 112 -32.76 -9.74 -5.18
C ALA A 112 -32.82 -8.40 -4.42
N GLU A 113 -32.75 -8.43 -3.09
CA GLU A 113 -32.97 -7.26 -2.22
C GLU A 113 -31.76 -6.88 -1.36
N GLY A 114 -30.66 -7.62 -1.46
CA GLY A 114 -29.48 -7.39 -0.63
C GLY A 114 -28.78 -6.08 -1.00
N LYS A 115 -28.74 -5.11 -0.07
CA LYS A 115 -28.04 -3.82 -0.27
C LYS A 115 -27.07 -3.54 0.87
N PHE A 116 -25.82 -3.26 0.52
CA PHE A 116 -24.81 -2.73 1.42
C PHE A 116 -24.75 -1.20 1.30
N SER A 117 -24.65 -0.50 2.42
CA SER A 117 -24.44 0.95 2.40
C SER A 117 -23.56 1.44 3.55
N VAL A 118 -22.71 2.42 3.26
CA VAL A 118 -21.91 3.16 4.25
C VAL A 118 -22.34 4.62 4.18
N SER A 119 -22.60 5.23 5.33
CA SER A 119 -22.91 6.67 5.45
C SER A 119 -22.16 7.31 6.62
N LEU A 120 -22.02 8.63 6.57
CA LEU A 120 -21.50 9.42 7.68
C LEU A 120 -22.68 10.15 8.34
N TYR A 121 -22.84 9.93 9.64
CA TYR A 121 -23.78 10.70 10.47
C TYR A 121 -23.08 11.97 10.96
N GLY A 122 -23.48 13.13 10.45
CA GLY A 122 -22.84 14.41 10.76
C GLY A 122 -23.39 15.59 9.95
N ASN A 123 -22.77 16.76 10.11
CA ASN A 123 -23.19 18.01 9.45
C ASN A 123 -22.50 18.28 8.12
N THR A 124 -21.38 17.61 7.84
CA THR A 124 -20.61 17.77 6.61
C THR A 124 -20.65 16.49 5.78
N ASN A 125 -20.30 16.60 4.50
CA ASN A 125 -20.31 15.45 3.58
C ASN A 125 -19.03 14.61 3.66
N SER A 126 -18.02 15.05 4.43
CA SER A 126 -16.69 14.42 4.50
C SER A 126 -16.29 14.01 5.92
N GLU A 127 -17.07 14.34 6.94
CA GLU A 127 -16.78 14.04 8.35
C GLU A 127 -18.05 13.62 9.08
N GLY A 128 -17.91 12.70 10.03
CA GLY A 128 -19.04 12.21 10.83
C GLY A 128 -18.76 10.86 11.45
N ILE A 129 -19.77 10.33 12.14
CA ILE A 129 -19.73 8.99 12.73
C ILE A 129 -20.10 7.96 11.65
N VAL A 130 -19.29 6.91 11.52
CA VAL A 130 -19.49 5.89 10.48
C VAL A 130 -20.70 5.01 10.81
N GLU A 131 -21.66 4.98 9.87
CA GLU A 131 -22.81 4.07 9.87
C GLU A 131 -22.68 3.04 8.74
N VAL A 132 -22.96 1.78 9.04
CA VAL A 132 -22.95 0.68 8.08
C VAL A 132 -24.28 -0.08 8.12
N LYS A 133 -24.87 -0.32 6.95
CA LYS A 133 -25.96 -1.28 6.74
C LYS A 133 -25.40 -2.51 6.02
N LEU A 134 -25.44 -3.66 6.67
CA LEU A 134 -25.02 -4.93 6.08
C LEU A 134 -26.09 -5.46 5.10
N VAL A 135 -25.67 -6.31 4.15
CA VAL A 135 -26.55 -6.84 3.09
C VAL A 135 -27.74 -7.63 3.63
N ASP A 136 -27.53 -8.37 4.72
CA ASP A 136 -28.53 -9.26 5.33
C ASP A 136 -29.22 -8.62 6.55
N GLN A 137 -29.10 -7.30 6.73
CA GLN A 137 -29.68 -6.58 7.87
C GLN A 137 -30.41 -5.33 7.40
N ASP A 138 -31.55 -5.05 8.02
CA ASP A 138 -32.34 -3.87 7.68
C ASP A 138 -31.94 -2.62 8.46
N THR A 139 -31.26 -2.78 9.60
CA THR A 139 -30.82 -1.70 10.48
C THR A 139 -29.42 -1.21 10.12
N LYS A 140 -29.20 0.09 10.33
CA LYS A 140 -27.86 0.69 10.32
C LYS A 140 -27.23 0.53 11.70
N MET A 141 -25.92 0.30 11.74
CA MET A 141 -25.13 0.18 12.96
C MET A 141 -23.90 1.06 12.90
N PHE A 142 -23.44 1.51 14.07
CA PHE A 142 -22.18 2.23 14.23
C PHE A 142 -21.00 1.27 14.35
N ILE A 143 -19.80 1.77 14.10
CA ILE A 143 -18.54 1.03 14.24
C ILE A 143 -17.90 1.35 15.60
N CYS A 144 -17.40 0.32 16.29
CA CYS A 144 -16.67 0.49 17.55
C CYS A 144 -15.32 1.17 17.32
N GLU A 145 -15.05 2.24 18.06
CA GLU A 145 -13.77 2.97 18.01
C GLU A 145 -12.57 2.07 18.34
N SER A 146 -12.73 1.15 19.30
CA SER A 146 -11.67 0.23 19.75
C SER A 146 -11.13 -0.72 18.67
N SER A 147 -11.81 -0.84 17.53
CA SER A 147 -11.43 -1.72 16.41
C SER A 147 -11.15 -0.95 15.11
N TRP A 148 -10.91 0.36 15.18
CA TRP A 148 -10.67 1.24 14.03
C TRP A 148 -9.21 1.74 14.02
N SER A 149 -8.54 1.71 12.85
CA SER A 149 -7.13 2.11 12.65
C SER A 149 -6.90 2.88 11.35
#